data_AF-A0A3N2DBW3-F1
#
_entry.id   AF-A0A3N2DBW3-F1
#
_cell.length_a   1.000
_cell.length_b   1.000
_cell.length_c   1.000
_cell.angle_alpha   90.00
_cell.angle_beta   90.00
_cell.angle_gamma   90.00
#
_symmetry.space_group_name_H-M   'P 1'
#
loop_
_entity.id
_entity.type
_entity.pdbx_description
1 polymer ?
#
loop_
_entity_poly.entity_id
_entity_poly.type
_entity_poly.pdbx_seq_one_letter_code
_entity_poly.pdbx_strand_id
1 'polypeptide(L)'
;MTDDGGAPALPLAEPDESFPLHVWNAFGVTPRVLTEKIGGSVMVVAKTPPDQDEGGPVTVMTAGVGRLPVDGALPVELAVEVPPGQEGAALVALRIVANDVATRRRVPPVDTPWRNGTPFLSGTQIAAIVATTSRWGASFDEVRNPAGELVGHVRTLRLITDPEAAVMAAEGWAGLLARAGSIDALLDVQRTSTVPAPGGAPVTGAGNRAENTRNARNARPTGAASPVGGPPTPVNDAGATGTTDARSRMPVMLSRLHAQHPPRWLQLAPDGSFRSFTGAETAEYTADAANVEVTSLADYVRRFPWTEPFTLVARPGQTARYDDASGRYTLAD
;
A
#
# COMPACT_ATOMS: atom_id res chain seq x y z
N MET A 1 22.48 -52.01 30.24
CA MET A 1 22.67 -51.46 28.88
C MET A 1 21.27 -51.28 28.32
N THR A 2 20.64 -50.16 28.67
CA THR A 2 19.28 -49.83 28.23
C THR A 2 19.38 -49.15 26.88
N ASP A 3 18.71 -49.76 25.92
CA ASP A 3 18.51 -49.31 24.55
C ASP A 3 17.56 -48.12 24.57
N ASP A 4 18.11 -46.90 24.47
CA ASP A 4 17.31 -45.68 24.34
C ASP A 4 16.81 -45.61 22.90
N GLY A 5 15.54 -46.00 22.73
CA GLY A 5 14.77 -45.88 21.49
C GLY A 5 14.67 -44.43 21.02
N GLY A 6 15.69 -43.98 20.29
CA GLY A 6 15.67 -42.74 19.55
C GLY A 6 14.46 -42.73 18.62
N ALA A 7 13.55 -41.77 18.82
CA ALA A 7 12.43 -41.55 17.92
C ALA A 7 12.95 -41.46 16.48
N PRO A 8 12.33 -42.17 15.51
CA PRO A 8 12.73 -42.07 14.13
C PRO A 8 12.62 -40.60 13.71
N ALA A 9 13.72 -40.04 13.22
CA ALA A 9 13.73 -38.70 12.66
C ALA A 9 12.62 -38.64 11.60
N LEU A 10 11.61 -37.78 11.84
CA LEU A 10 10.56 -37.54 10.86
C LEU A 10 11.27 -37.14 9.56
N PRO A 11 11.08 -37.89 8.45
CA PRO A 11 11.66 -37.48 7.18
C PRO A 11 11.12 -36.08 6.87
N LEU A 12 12.04 -35.13 6.74
CA LEU A 12 11.71 -33.79 6.25
C LEU A 12 11.08 -34.00 4.87
N ALA A 13 9.85 -33.53 4.67
CA ALA A 13 9.26 -33.52 3.35
C ALA A 13 10.23 -32.80 2.39
N GLU A 14 10.45 -33.36 1.21
CA GLU A 14 11.19 -32.69 0.13
C GLU A 14 10.62 -31.28 -0.03
N PRO A 15 11.46 -30.22 0.00
CA PRO A 15 10.97 -28.87 -0.16
C PRO A 15 10.25 -28.75 -1.51
N ASP A 16 9.05 -28.16 -1.54
CA ASP A 16 8.40 -27.86 -2.81
C ASP A 16 9.22 -26.80 -3.58
N GLU A 17 9.94 -27.26 -4.61
CA GLU A 17 10.78 -26.43 -5.47
C GLU A 17 10.01 -25.75 -6.61
N SER A 18 8.70 -25.98 -6.73
CA SER A 18 7.89 -25.46 -7.84
C SER A 18 7.98 -23.94 -7.95
N PHE A 19 7.92 -23.23 -6.81
CA PHE A 19 8.05 -21.77 -6.78
C PHE A 19 9.43 -21.25 -7.18
N PRO A 20 10.54 -21.65 -6.51
CA PRO A 20 11.88 -21.24 -6.91
C PRO A 20 12.17 -21.52 -8.39
N LEU A 21 11.81 -22.71 -8.89
CA LEU A 21 12.03 -23.08 -10.29
C LEU A 21 11.18 -22.24 -11.24
N HIS A 22 9.91 -21.98 -10.90
CA HIS A 22 9.03 -21.13 -11.70
C HIS A 22 9.59 -19.71 -11.85
N VAL A 23 9.99 -19.09 -10.74
CA VAL A 23 10.60 -17.75 -10.73
C VAL A 23 11.93 -17.75 -11.49
N TRP A 24 12.77 -18.77 -11.30
CA TRP A 24 14.09 -18.86 -11.92
C TRP A 24 14.02 -19.12 -13.43
N ASN A 25 13.05 -19.88 -13.90
CA ASN A 25 12.90 -20.22 -15.32
C ASN A 25 12.00 -19.24 -16.10
N ALA A 26 11.24 -18.38 -15.41
CA ALA A 26 10.37 -17.38 -16.03
C ALA A 26 11.07 -16.61 -17.17
N PHE A 27 10.36 -16.48 -18.30
CA PHE A 27 10.80 -15.80 -19.53
C PHE A 27 12.02 -16.40 -20.23
N GLY A 28 12.57 -17.54 -19.77
CA GLY A 28 13.75 -18.15 -20.38
C GLY A 28 15.03 -17.32 -20.24
N VAL A 29 15.07 -16.37 -19.30
CA VAL A 29 16.23 -15.49 -19.06
C VAL A 29 16.82 -15.67 -17.68
N THR A 30 18.13 -15.54 -17.59
CA THR A 30 18.86 -15.59 -16.31
C THR A 30 18.46 -14.42 -15.41
N PRO A 31 18.02 -14.66 -14.17
CA PRO A 31 17.69 -13.60 -13.23
C PRO A 31 18.92 -12.83 -12.76
N ARG A 32 18.77 -11.51 -12.62
CA ARG A 32 19.68 -10.68 -11.81
C ARG A 32 19.17 -10.67 -10.38
N VAL A 33 19.90 -11.29 -9.45
CA VAL A 33 19.55 -11.26 -8.02
C VAL A 33 19.84 -9.87 -7.46
N LEU A 34 18.85 -9.25 -6.81
CA LEU A 34 19.05 -7.98 -6.12
C LEU A 34 19.67 -8.21 -4.74
N THR A 35 20.55 -7.31 -4.32
CA THR A 35 21.26 -7.41 -3.03
C THR A 35 20.32 -7.30 -1.83
N GLU A 36 19.28 -6.47 -1.94
CA GLU A 36 18.32 -6.26 -0.85
C GLU A 36 17.35 -7.44 -0.75
N LYS A 37 17.17 -7.92 0.49
CA LYS A 37 16.20 -8.95 0.84
C LYS A 37 15.00 -8.35 1.55
N ILE A 38 13.82 -8.90 1.30
CA ILE A 38 12.61 -8.55 2.04
C ILE A 38 12.54 -9.41 3.31
N GLY A 39 12.33 -8.77 4.47
CA GLY A 39 12.28 -9.47 5.76
C GLY A 39 13.55 -10.23 6.15
N GLY A 40 14.69 -9.93 5.52
CA GLY A 40 15.98 -10.59 5.76
C GLY A 40 16.18 -11.95 5.07
N SER A 41 15.11 -12.58 4.57
CA SER A 41 15.15 -13.95 4.04
C SER A 41 14.57 -14.11 2.63
N VAL A 42 13.61 -13.27 2.24
CA VAL A 42 12.99 -13.34 0.91
C VAL A 42 13.92 -12.70 -0.11
N MET A 43 14.34 -13.49 -1.09
CA MET A 43 15.16 -13.00 -2.19
C MET A 43 14.30 -12.24 -3.18
N VAL A 44 14.93 -11.28 -3.87
CA VAL A 44 14.30 -10.53 -4.95
C VAL A 44 15.15 -10.66 -6.20
N VAL A 45 14.52 -10.98 -7.32
CA VAL A 45 15.18 -11.12 -8.62
C VAL A 45 14.58 -10.15 -9.62
N ALA A 46 15.39 -9.65 -10.54
CA ALA A 46 14.96 -8.82 -11.65
C ALA A 46 15.26 -9.54 -12.97
N LYS A 47 14.30 -9.47 -13.90
CA LYS A 47 14.40 -10.05 -15.24
C LYS A 47 13.93 -9.06 -16.27
N THR A 48 14.65 -9.00 -17.39
CA THR A 48 14.24 -8.26 -18.59
C THR A 48 13.87 -9.30 -19.65
N PRO A 49 12.57 -9.48 -19.95
CA PRO A 49 12.12 -10.44 -20.96
C PRO A 49 12.69 -10.12 -22.36
N PRO A 50 13.01 -11.14 -23.17
CA PRO A 50 13.81 -10.96 -24.40
C PRO A 50 13.02 -10.41 -25.61
N ASP A 51 11.68 -10.46 -25.58
CA ASP A 51 10.79 -10.07 -26.69
C ASP A 51 10.32 -8.61 -26.64
N GLN A 52 11.00 -7.79 -25.84
CA GLN A 52 10.75 -6.35 -25.80
C GLN A 52 11.89 -5.64 -26.53
N ASP A 53 11.56 -4.66 -27.37
CA ASP A 53 12.55 -3.76 -27.99
C ASP A 53 13.52 -3.21 -26.91
N GLU A 54 14.72 -2.75 -27.30
CA GLU A 54 15.66 -2.09 -26.38
C GLU A 54 14.92 -1.06 -25.50
N GLY A 55 14.76 -1.35 -24.20
CA GLY A 55 14.02 -0.49 -23.26
C GLY A 55 12.72 -1.06 -22.66
N GLY A 56 12.36 -2.32 -22.91
CA GLY A 56 11.22 -2.99 -22.25
C GLY A 56 11.26 -2.98 -20.71
N PRO A 57 10.11 -3.23 -20.04
CA PRO A 57 10.03 -3.20 -18.59
C PRO A 57 10.81 -4.36 -17.96
N VAL A 58 11.35 -4.06 -16.79
CA VAL A 58 11.95 -5.03 -15.89
C VAL A 58 10.85 -5.63 -15.03
N THR A 59 10.77 -6.96 -15.01
CA THR A 59 9.93 -7.70 -14.06
C THR A 59 10.76 -8.04 -12.82
N VAL A 60 10.39 -7.46 -11.69
CA VAL A 60 11.00 -7.72 -10.38
C VAL A 60 10.10 -8.67 -9.60
N MET A 61 10.65 -9.78 -9.11
CA MET A 61 9.91 -10.88 -8.52
C MET A 61 10.48 -11.26 -7.16
N THR A 62 9.63 -11.69 -6.24
CA THR A 62 10.07 -12.37 -5.02
C THR A 62 10.39 -13.84 -5.31
N ALA A 63 11.34 -14.37 -4.55
CA ALA A 63 11.63 -15.79 -4.43
C ALA A 63 11.71 -16.13 -2.95
N GLY A 64 10.57 -16.51 -2.38
CA GLY A 64 10.42 -16.89 -0.98
C GLY A 64 9.10 -16.44 -0.33
N VAL A 65 8.31 -15.57 -0.96
CA VAL A 65 6.98 -15.20 -0.40
C VAL A 65 6.06 -16.42 -0.39
N GLY A 66 6.20 -17.34 -1.34
CA GLY A 66 5.40 -18.56 -1.40
C GLY A 66 5.61 -19.49 -0.20
N ARG A 67 6.67 -19.27 0.59
CA ARG A 67 6.94 -20.01 1.84
C ARG A 67 6.26 -19.39 3.07
N LEU A 68 5.71 -18.19 2.93
CA LEU A 68 4.97 -17.56 4.02
C LEU A 68 3.62 -18.27 4.17
N PRO A 69 3.20 -18.54 5.41
CA PRO A 69 1.95 -19.24 5.63
C PRO A 69 0.76 -18.34 5.28
N VAL A 70 -0.16 -18.89 4.50
CA VAL A 70 -1.44 -18.25 4.13
C VAL A 70 -2.61 -19.17 4.50
N ASP A 71 -3.73 -18.57 4.89
CA ASP A 71 -4.89 -19.31 5.38
C ASP A 71 -5.92 -19.53 4.26
N GLY A 72 -6.29 -20.79 4.01
CA GLY A 72 -7.40 -21.16 3.12
C GLY A 72 -7.21 -20.83 1.63
N ALA A 73 -5.99 -20.54 1.19
CA ALA A 73 -5.66 -20.19 -0.19
C ALA A 73 -4.32 -20.81 -0.61
N LEU A 74 -4.11 -20.92 -1.93
CA LEU A 74 -2.81 -21.32 -2.46
C LEU A 74 -1.76 -20.22 -2.20
N PRO A 75 -0.51 -20.59 -1.90
CA PRO A 75 0.58 -19.63 -1.71
C PRO A 75 0.85 -18.79 -2.96
N VAL A 76 1.60 -17.69 -2.77
CA VAL A 76 1.92 -16.76 -3.86
C VAL A 76 3.36 -16.30 -3.87
N GLU A 77 3.87 -16.04 -5.06
CA GLU A 77 4.97 -15.10 -5.26
C GLU A 77 4.42 -13.79 -5.81
N LEU A 78 5.18 -12.71 -5.62
CA LEU A 78 4.81 -11.38 -6.02
C LEU A 78 5.73 -10.94 -7.16
N ALA A 79 5.16 -10.25 -8.13
CA ALA A 79 5.90 -9.63 -9.23
C ALA A 79 5.49 -8.16 -9.38
N VAL A 80 6.38 -7.33 -9.88
CA VAL A 80 6.10 -5.95 -10.28
C VAL A 80 6.80 -5.72 -11.61
N GLU A 81 6.14 -5.03 -12.54
CA GLU A 81 6.79 -4.56 -13.78
C GLU A 81 7.00 -3.05 -13.68
N VAL A 82 8.22 -2.60 -13.97
CA VAL A 82 8.62 -1.18 -13.97
C VAL A 82 9.59 -0.91 -15.12
N PRO A 83 9.73 0.35 -15.59
CA PRO A 83 10.81 0.72 -16.50
C PRO A 83 12.20 0.40 -15.92
N PRO A 84 13.22 0.17 -16.77
CA PRO A 84 14.60 0.05 -16.33
C PRO A 84 15.05 1.24 -15.47
N GLY A 85 15.73 0.98 -14.35
CA GLY A 85 16.18 2.00 -13.40
C GLY A 85 15.17 2.34 -12.30
N GLN A 86 13.94 1.81 -12.36
CA GLN A 86 12.91 2.00 -11.34
C GLN A 86 12.70 0.77 -10.43
N GLU A 87 13.62 -0.19 -10.43
CA GLU A 87 13.52 -1.43 -9.63
C GLU A 87 13.38 -1.17 -8.12
N GLY A 88 13.90 -0.04 -7.62
CA GLY A 88 13.70 0.37 -6.22
C GLY A 88 12.23 0.61 -5.86
N ALA A 89 11.44 1.15 -6.80
CA ALA A 89 10.00 1.34 -6.59
C ALA A 89 9.26 -0.01 -6.54
N ALA A 90 9.66 -0.94 -7.41
CA ALA A 90 9.15 -2.31 -7.37
C ALA A 90 9.46 -2.98 -6.03
N LEU A 91 10.69 -2.83 -5.53
CA LEU A 91 11.09 -3.40 -4.25
C LEU A 91 10.24 -2.88 -3.07
N VAL A 92 9.91 -1.58 -3.04
CA VAL A 92 9.01 -1.01 -2.02
C VAL A 92 7.63 -1.65 -2.09
N ALA A 93 7.04 -1.77 -3.28
CA ALA A 93 5.73 -2.41 -3.44
C ALA A 93 5.74 -3.88 -3.00
N LEU A 94 6.75 -4.65 -3.42
CA LEU A 94 6.94 -6.04 -2.99
C LEU A 94 7.08 -6.13 -1.47
N ARG A 95 7.82 -5.21 -0.83
CA ARG A 95 7.99 -5.20 0.63
C ARG A 95 6.67 -4.92 1.36
N ILE A 96 5.88 -3.96 0.89
CA ILE A 96 4.58 -3.62 1.46
C ILE A 96 3.65 -4.84 1.43
N VAL A 97 3.52 -5.47 0.25
CA VAL A 97 2.58 -6.58 0.06
C VAL A 97 3.10 -7.87 0.70
N ALA A 98 4.40 -8.17 0.63
CA ALA A 98 4.97 -9.31 1.34
C ALA A 98 4.78 -9.20 2.87
N ASN A 99 4.90 -7.99 3.43
CA ASN A 99 4.60 -7.76 4.84
C ASN A 99 3.10 -7.97 5.15
N ASP A 100 2.20 -7.57 4.26
CA ASP A 100 0.76 -7.88 4.37
C ASP A 100 0.50 -9.39 4.41
N VAL A 101 1.13 -10.15 3.50
CA VAL A 101 1.05 -11.62 3.46
C VAL A 101 1.57 -12.21 4.78
N ALA A 102 2.74 -11.80 5.23
CA ALA A 102 3.36 -12.32 6.46
C ALA A 102 2.53 -12.04 7.71
N THR A 103 1.99 -10.83 7.83
CA THR A 103 1.32 -10.36 9.06
C THR A 103 -0.15 -10.72 9.11
N ARG A 104 -0.85 -10.70 7.98
CA ARG A 104 -2.28 -10.99 7.87
C ARG A 104 -2.57 -12.40 7.35
N ARG A 105 -1.54 -13.17 7.00
CA ARG A 105 -1.64 -14.57 6.53
C ARG A 105 -2.63 -14.75 5.39
N ARG A 106 -2.71 -13.76 4.50
CA ARG A 106 -3.65 -13.74 3.38
C ARG A 106 -2.92 -13.58 2.07
N VAL A 107 -3.55 -14.07 1.02
CA VAL A 107 -3.13 -13.80 -0.36
C VAL A 107 -3.62 -12.40 -0.76
N PRO A 108 -2.81 -11.61 -1.50
CA PRO A 108 -3.25 -10.33 -2.05
C PRO A 108 -4.53 -10.51 -2.88
N PRO A 109 -5.67 -9.88 -2.51
CA PRO A 109 -6.87 -9.91 -3.33
C PRO A 109 -6.63 -9.25 -4.69
N VAL A 110 -7.05 -9.91 -5.76
CA VAL A 110 -7.01 -9.36 -7.11
C VAL A 110 -8.03 -8.23 -7.22
N ASP A 111 -7.67 -7.18 -7.96
CA ASP A 111 -8.49 -5.99 -8.24
C ASP A 111 -8.91 -5.15 -7.03
N THR A 112 -8.39 -5.47 -5.84
CA THR A 112 -8.62 -4.68 -4.62
C THR A 112 -7.36 -3.91 -4.26
N PRO A 113 -7.32 -2.58 -4.45
CA PRO A 113 -6.11 -1.81 -4.23
C PRO A 113 -5.81 -1.59 -2.74
N TRP A 114 -4.54 -1.76 -2.36
CA TRP A 114 -3.97 -1.16 -1.16
C TRP A 114 -3.80 0.33 -1.42
N ARG A 115 -4.67 1.15 -0.83
CA ARG A 115 -4.61 2.61 -0.96
C ARG A 115 -3.99 3.24 0.27
N ASN A 116 -3.26 4.32 0.06
CA ASN A 116 -2.76 5.19 1.11
C ASN A 116 -3.18 6.64 0.79
N GLY A 117 -3.39 7.46 1.84
CA GLY A 117 -3.72 8.88 1.66
C GLY A 117 -2.56 9.71 1.10
N THR A 118 -1.35 9.16 1.13
CA THR A 118 -0.13 9.76 0.57
C THR A 118 0.59 8.77 -0.34
N PRO A 119 1.44 9.27 -1.26
CA PRO A 119 2.23 8.39 -2.11
C PRO A 119 3.13 7.43 -1.33
N PHE A 120 3.21 6.18 -1.75
CA PHE A 120 4.11 5.16 -1.21
C PHE A 120 5.58 5.43 -1.52
N LEU A 121 5.85 6.17 -2.61
CA LEU A 121 7.18 6.50 -3.07
C LEU A 121 7.37 8.02 -3.02
N SER A 122 8.37 8.47 -2.29
CA SER A 122 8.73 9.89 -2.18
C SER A 122 8.92 10.51 -3.56
N GLY A 123 8.31 11.67 -3.80
CA GLY A 123 8.41 12.40 -5.06
C GLY A 123 7.56 11.85 -6.20
N THR A 124 6.69 10.87 -5.96
CA THR A 124 5.76 10.33 -6.97
C THR A 124 4.30 10.62 -6.62
N GLN A 125 3.37 10.28 -7.52
CA GLN A 125 1.93 10.28 -7.24
C GLN A 125 1.36 8.88 -6.97
N ILE A 126 2.22 7.87 -6.82
CA ILE A 126 1.81 6.49 -6.60
C ILE A 126 1.27 6.33 -5.19
N ALA A 127 -0.05 6.30 -5.04
CA ALA A 127 -0.74 6.22 -3.75
C ALA A 127 -1.49 4.88 -3.55
N ALA A 128 -1.46 4.01 -4.55
CA ALA A 128 -2.12 2.72 -4.50
C ALA A 128 -1.27 1.60 -5.12
N ILE A 129 -1.42 0.38 -4.60
CA ILE A 129 -0.89 -0.86 -5.17
C ILE A 129 -2.08 -1.76 -5.43
N VAL A 130 -2.11 -2.51 -6.53
CA VAL A 130 -3.17 -3.49 -6.80
C VAL A 130 -2.59 -4.77 -7.37
N ALA A 131 -3.10 -5.93 -6.95
CA ALA A 131 -2.74 -7.21 -7.54
C ALA A 131 -3.60 -7.49 -8.77
N THR A 132 -2.96 -7.93 -9.87
CA THR A 132 -3.56 -8.21 -11.17
C THR A 132 -2.98 -9.50 -11.74
N THR A 133 -3.59 -10.03 -12.80
CA THR A 133 -2.92 -10.99 -13.69
C THR A 133 -1.78 -10.30 -14.44
N SER A 134 -0.75 -11.04 -14.80
CA SER A 134 0.34 -10.48 -15.59
C SER A 134 -0.08 -10.30 -17.06
N ARG A 135 0.73 -9.53 -17.79
CA ARG A 135 0.65 -9.48 -19.27
C ARG A 135 1.09 -10.79 -19.93
N TRP A 136 1.77 -11.66 -19.18
CA TRP A 136 2.38 -12.90 -19.65
C TRP A 136 1.41 -14.09 -19.60
N GLY A 137 0.25 -13.89 -18.95
CA GLY A 137 -0.83 -14.86 -18.89
C GLY A 137 -0.56 -16.02 -17.94
N ALA A 138 -1.40 -17.05 -18.05
CA ALA A 138 -1.45 -18.16 -17.09
C ALA A 138 -0.14 -18.93 -16.95
N SER A 139 0.67 -19.04 -18.02
CA SER A 139 1.97 -19.73 -17.96
C SER A 139 2.97 -19.06 -17.01
N PHE A 140 2.79 -17.77 -16.73
CA PHE A 140 3.54 -17.05 -15.70
C PHE A 140 2.76 -16.91 -14.39
N ASP A 141 1.45 -16.68 -14.46
CA ASP A 141 0.63 -16.41 -13.28
C ASP A 141 0.34 -17.66 -12.43
N GLU A 142 0.46 -18.85 -13.00
CA GLU A 142 0.20 -20.12 -12.33
C GLU A 142 1.50 -20.88 -12.05
N VAL A 143 1.72 -21.21 -10.79
CA VAL A 143 2.82 -22.08 -10.39
C VAL A 143 2.30 -23.50 -10.34
N ARG A 144 2.90 -24.36 -11.15
CA ARG A 144 2.50 -25.77 -11.28
C ARG A 144 3.66 -26.67 -10.87
N ASN A 145 3.34 -27.78 -10.21
CA ASN A 145 4.32 -28.81 -9.87
C ASN A 145 4.71 -29.63 -11.11
N PRO A 146 5.70 -30.55 -11.03
CA PRO A 146 6.10 -31.38 -12.17
C PRO A 146 5.00 -32.28 -12.74
N ALA A 147 3.97 -32.61 -11.95
CA ALA A 147 2.79 -33.35 -12.42
C ALA A 147 1.76 -32.45 -13.15
N GLY A 148 2.00 -31.13 -13.19
CA GLY A 148 1.13 -30.14 -13.82
C GLY A 148 0.02 -29.60 -12.91
N GLU A 149 -0.02 -29.99 -11.64
CA GLU A 149 -1.03 -29.53 -10.69
C GLU A 149 -0.75 -28.08 -10.26
N LEU A 150 -1.80 -27.27 -10.14
CA LEU A 150 -1.69 -25.90 -9.64
C LEU A 150 -1.37 -25.91 -8.15
N VAL A 151 -0.20 -25.41 -7.78
CA VAL A 151 0.28 -25.35 -6.39
C VAL A 151 0.39 -23.93 -5.86
N GLY A 152 0.21 -22.92 -6.71
CA GLY A 152 0.41 -21.53 -6.34
C GLY A 152 0.16 -20.56 -7.47
N HIS A 153 0.35 -19.28 -7.16
CA HIS A 153 0.25 -18.21 -8.16
C HIS A 153 1.41 -17.22 -8.09
N VAL A 154 1.68 -16.56 -9.20
CA VAL A 154 2.37 -15.28 -9.21
C VAL A 154 1.29 -14.18 -9.28
N ARG A 155 1.35 -13.20 -8.38
CA ARG A 155 0.47 -12.02 -8.41
C ARG A 155 1.28 -10.81 -8.86
N THR A 156 0.91 -10.21 -9.99
CA THR A 156 1.57 -9.01 -10.49
C THR A 156 0.94 -7.77 -9.89
N LEU A 157 1.74 -7.06 -9.12
CA LEU A 157 1.38 -5.80 -8.48
C LEU A 157 1.56 -4.64 -9.46
N ARG A 158 0.59 -3.72 -9.44
CA ARG A 158 0.59 -2.49 -10.21
C ARG A 158 0.60 -1.31 -9.26
N LEU A 159 1.56 -0.42 -9.45
CA LEU A 159 1.66 0.84 -8.74
C LEU A 159 0.80 1.86 -9.48
N ILE A 160 -0.26 2.35 -8.83
CA ILE A 160 -1.22 3.28 -9.42
C ILE A 160 -1.38 4.54 -8.57
N THR A 161 -1.78 5.61 -9.24
CA THR A 161 -2.01 6.92 -8.64
C THR A 161 -3.39 6.96 -7.99
N ASP A 162 -3.66 7.96 -7.14
CA ASP A 162 -4.97 8.06 -6.49
C ASP A 162 -6.15 8.22 -7.49
N PRO A 163 -6.05 9.04 -8.55
CA PRO A 163 -7.09 9.11 -9.58
C PRO A 163 -7.33 7.77 -10.30
N GLU A 164 -6.27 7.01 -10.58
CA GLU A 164 -6.35 5.69 -11.20
C GLU A 164 -7.00 4.67 -10.26
N ALA A 165 -6.70 4.74 -8.96
CA ALA A 165 -7.35 3.92 -7.94
C ALA A 165 -8.85 4.23 -7.81
N ALA A 166 -9.25 5.50 -7.99
CA ALA A 166 -10.65 5.88 -8.03
C ALA A 166 -11.37 5.29 -9.25
N VAL A 167 -10.73 5.30 -10.43
CA VAL A 167 -11.25 4.62 -11.62
C VAL A 167 -11.35 3.12 -11.39
N MET A 168 -10.33 2.47 -10.83
CA MET A 168 -10.40 1.04 -10.51
C MET A 168 -11.54 0.70 -9.56
N ALA A 169 -11.79 1.52 -8.54
CA ALA A 169 -12.90 1.29 -7.62
C ALA A 169 -14.27 1.40 -8.31
N ALA A 170 -14.40 2.21 -9.36
CA ALA A 170 -15.65 2.43 -10.09
C ALA A 170 -15.84 1.46 -11.27
N GLU A 171 -14.78 1.13 -11.99
CA GLU A 171 -14.82 0.46 -13.30
C GLU A 171 -13.98 -0.82 -13.36
N GLY A 172 -13.30 -1.18 -12.27
CA GLY A 172 -12.39 -2.32 -12.20
C GLY A 172 -11.10 -2.13 -12.98
N TRP A 173 -10.26 -3.17 -12.98
CA TRP A 173 -8.96 -3.16 -13.68
C TRP A 173 -9.11 -2.97 -15.20
N ALA A 174 -10.11 -3.64 -15.80
CA ALA A 174 -10.40 -3.51 -17.22
C ALA A 174 -10.79 -2.08 -17.61
N GLY A 175 -11.58 -1.39 -16.78
CA GLY A 175 -11.93 0.01 -16.99
C GLY A 175 -10.72 0.95 -16.91
N LEU A 176 -9.85 0.74 -15.91
CA LEU A 176 -8.60 1.50 -15.82
C LEU A 176 -7.71 1.28 -17.06
N LEU A 177 -7.51 0.03 -17.49
CA LEU A 177 -6.72 -0.28 -18.68
C LEU A 177 -7.29 0.36 -19.95
N ALA A 178 -8.62 0.35 -20.11
CA ALA A 178 -9.27 0.99 -21.26
C ALA A 178 -9.02 2.50 -21.29
N ARG A 179 -9.01 3.17 -20.12
CA ARG A 179 -8.71 4.61 -20.03
C ARG A 179 -7.22 4.92 -20.19
N ALA A 180 -6.34 4.07 -19.65
CA ALA A 180 -4.90 4.22 -19.80
C ALA A 180 -4.41 3.92 -21.23
N GLY A 181 -5.21 3.20 -22.02
CA GLY A 181 -4.92 2.82 -23.41
C GLY A 181 -4.00 1.60 -23.53
N SER A 182 -3.04 1.45 -22.62
CA SER A 182 -2.22 0.25 -22.49
C SER A 182 -1.73 0.04 -21.06
N ILE A 183 -1.28 -1.18 -20.77
CA ILE A 183 -0.63 -1.49 -19.50
C ILE A 183 0.72 -0.76 -19.35
N ASP A 184 1.37 -0.42 -20.46
CA ASP A 184 2.67 0.26 -20.45
C ASP A 184 2.57 1.70 -19.95
N ALA A 185 1.43 2.36 -20.20
CA ALA A 185 1.13 3.66 -19.64
C ALA A 185 1.07 3.67 -18.09
N LEU A 186 0.93 2.50 -17.45
CA LEU A 186 0.82 2.35 -16.00
C LEU A 186 2.13 1.90 -15.32
N LEU A 187 3.22 1.69 -16.06
CA LEU A 187 4.45 1.15 -15.46
C LEU A 187 5.35 2.21 -14.84
N ASP A 188 5.44 3.38 -15.47
CA ASP A 188 6.31 4.46 -15.00
C ASP A 188 5.77 5.03 -13.69
N VAL A 189 6.54 4.86 -12.60
CA VAL A 189 6.15 5.33 -11.27
C VAL A 189 6.30 6.84 -11.11
N GLN A 190 6.99 7.51 -12.03
CA GLN A 190 7.13 8.96 -12.05
C GLN A 190 6.01 9.66 -12.82
N ARG A 191 5.11 8.89 -13.47
CA ARG A 191 3.94 9.46 -14.13
C ARG A 191 3.05 10.22 -13.15
N THR A 192 2.34 11.23 -13.65
CA THR A 192 1.37 11.99 -12.86
C THR A 192 0.07 11.21 -12.68
N SER A 193 -0.62 10.89 -13.77
CA SER A 193 -1.76 9.98 -13.82
C SER A 193 -2.12 9.74 -15.29
N THR A 194 -2.60 8.55 -15.63
CA THR A 194 -3.15 8.24 -16.96
C THR A 194 -4.60 8.67 -17.12
N VAL A 195 -5.26 9.08 -16.02
CA VAL A 195 -6.66 9.49 -16.02
C VAL A 195 -6.82 10.91 -15.44
N PRO A 196 -7.83 11.67 -15.87
CA PRO A 196 -8.11 12.99 -15.29
C PRO A 196 -8.39 12.88 -13.79
N ALA A 197 -7.96 13.87 -13.02
CA ALA A 197 -8.32 13.97 -11.61
C ALA A 197 -9.86 14.08 -11.45
N PRO A 198 -10.44 13.58 -10.35
CA PRO A 198 -11.88 13.73 -10.09
C PRO A 198 -12.25 15.22 -10.11
N GLY A 199 -13.09 15.62 -11.07
CA GLY A 199 -13.51 17.03 -11.27
C GLY A 199 -12.71 17.82 -12.31
N GLY A 200 -11.68 17.22 -12.93
CA GLY A 200 -10.95 17.80 -14.05
C GLY A 200 -11.60 17.44 -15.38
N ALA A 201 -11.84 18.44 -16.24
CA ALA A 201 -12.19 18.23 -17.64
C ALA A 201 -11.11 17.37 -18.34
N PRO A 202 -11.45 16.58 -19.37
CA PRO A 202 -10.53 15.63 -19.97
C PRO A 202 -9.30 16.35 -20.56
N VAL A 203 -8.12 15.81 -20.28
CA VAL A 203 -6.87 16.24 -20.91
C VAL A 203 -6.82 15.62 -22.31
N THR A 204 -7.20 16.40 -23.32
CA THR A 204 -6.99 16.01 -24.73
C THR A 204 -5.57 16.41 -25.14
N GLY A 205 -4.67 15.43 -25.24
CA GLY A 205 -3.42 15.57 -25.97
C GLY A 205 -3.71 15.69 -27.47
N ALA A 206 -3.25 16.77 -28.10
CA ALA A 206 -3.56 17.11 -29.48
C ALA A 206 -2.82 16.23 -30.50
N GLY A 207 -3.58 15.70 -31.46
CA GLY A 207 -3.11 15.14 -32.72
C GLY A 207 -4.12 15.42 -33.84
N ASN A 208 -3.83 16.44 -34.64
CA ASN A 208 -4.51 17.00 -35.82
C ASN A 208 -5.54 16.13 -36.58
N ARG A 209 -6.73 16.69 -36.90
CA ARG A 209 -7.15 17.11 -38.27
C ARG A 209 -8.56 17.75 -38.26
N ALA A 210 -8.74 18.77 -39.09
CA ALA A 210 -9.90 19.67 -39.21
C ALA A 210 -11.25 18.99 -39.53
N GLU A 211 -12.37 19.50 -39.00
CA GLU A 211 -13.36 20.33 -39.72
C GLU A 211 -14.70 20.46 -38.94
N ASN A 212 -15.16 21.72 -38.84
CA ASN A 212 -16.54 22.17 -39.05
C ASN A 212 -17.69 21.60 -38.18
N THR A 213 -18.24 22.42 -37.29
CA THR A 213 -19.65 22.89 -37.36
C THR A 213 -19.97 23.92 -36.27
N ARG A 214 -20.91 24.82 -36.62
CA ARG A 214 -21.34 26.03 -35.92
C ARG A 214 -22.45 25.79 -34.90
N ASN A 215 -22.63 26.78 -34.03
CA ASN A 215 -23.81 27.12 -33.17
C ASN A 215 -23.99 26.25 -31.91
N ALA A 216 -24.44 26.73 -30.75
CA ALA A 216 -25.22 27.92 -30.34
C ALA A 216 -24.76 28.39 -28.93
N ARG A 217 -24.51 29.68 -28.66
CA ARG A 217 -25.40 30.69 -28.04
C ARG A 217 -26.16 30.32 -26.74
N ASN A 218 -25.87 31.13 -25.70
CA ASN A 218 -26.66 31.55 -24.51
C ASN A 218 -26.77 30.52 -23.34
N ALA A 219 -26.65 30.82 -22.04
CA ALA A 219 -26.67 32.07 -21.25
C ALA A 219 -26.03 31.87 -19.83
N ARG A 220 -25.62 32.98 -19.19
CA ARG A 220 -25.42 33.21 -17.73
C ARG A 220 -26.28 34.47 -17.38
N PRO A 221 -26.41 35.00 -16.13
CA PRO A 221 -25.91 34.59 -14.80
C PRO A 221 -26.91 34.75 -13.61
N THR A 222 -26.55 34.33 -12.38
CA THR A 222 -26.36 35.13 -11.11
C THR A 222 -26.87 34.26 -9.93
N GLY A 223 -26.49 34.34 -8.64
CA GLY A 223 -25.78 35.30 -7.79
C GLY A 223 -25.41 34.65 -6.43
N ALA A 224 -24.96 35.44 -5.46
CA ALA A 224 -24.06 35.06 -4.35
C ALA A 224 -24.66 34.98 -2.92
N ALA A 225 -23.83 34.45 -1.99
CA ALA A 225 -23.62 34.81 -0.56
C ALA A 225 -24.29 34.01 0.60
N SER A 226 -23.44 33.63 1.59
CA SER A 226 -23.74 33.21 2.99
C SER A 226 -23.66 34.40 3.97
N PRO A 227 -24.10 34.33 5.26
CA PRO A 227 -23.17 34.07 6.41
C PRO A 227 -23.72 33.49 7.78
N VAL A 228 -22.84 32.77 8.52
CA VAL A 228 -22.44 32.77 9.99
C VAL A 228 -23.42 32.70 11.21
N GLY A 229 -23.33 31.61 12.03
CA GLY A 229 -22.86 31.57 13.47
C GLY A 229 -23.80 31.54 14.73
N GLY A 230 -23.73 30.48 15.58
CA GLY A 230 -23.97 30.50 17.06
C GLY A 230 -24.75 29.32 17.74
N PRO A 231 -24.25 28.62 18.80
CA PRO A 231 -24.88 27.45 19.49
C PRO A 231 -25.34 27.73 20.97
N PRO A 232 -25.74 26.77 21.86
CA PRO A 232 -26.05 25.31 21.74
C PRO A 232 -27.35 24.79 22.46
N THR A 233 -27.56 23.45 22.37
CA THR A 233 -28.26 22.47 23.26
C THR A 233 -29.51 21.77 22.67
N PRO A 234 -29.86 20.55 23.13
CA PRO A 234 -29.32 19.30 22.61
C PRO A 234 -30.43 18.47 21.97
N VAL A 235 -30.23 17.98 20.76
CA VAL A 235 -31.12 17.00 20.14
C VAL A 235 -30.33 15.74 19.89
N ASN A 236 -30.76 14.69 20.58
CA ASN A 236 -30.42 13.30 20.28
C ASN A 236 -30.72 13.05 18.81
N ASP A 237 -29.70 12.79 18.01
CA ASP A 237 -29.88 12.15 16.72
C ASP A 237 -28.78 11.13 16.47
N ALA A 238 -29.24 9.96 16.06
CA ALA A 238 -28.46 8.84 15.59
C ALA A 238 -27.71 9.21 14.30
N GLY A 239 -26.54 9.86 14.45
CA GLY A 239 -25.67 10.28 13.35
C GLY A 239 -24.16 10.22 13.64
N ALA A 240 -23.74 9.60 14.74
CA ALA A 240 -22.35 9.63 15.23
C ALA A 240 -21.43 8.52 14.67
N THR A 241 -21.77 7.88 13.56
CA THR A 241 -20.89 6.88 12.93
C THR A 241 -19.89 7.50 11.96
N GLY A 242 -20.24 8.59 11.26
CA GLY A 242 -19.38 9.16 10.20
C GLY A 242 -18.11 9.87 10.70
N THR A 243 -18.23 10.72 11.71
CA THR A 243 -17.07 11.49 12.24
C THR A 243 -16.15 10.61 13.08
N THR A 244 -16.72 9.69 13.86
CA THR A 244 -15.97 8.71 14.64
C THR A 244 -15.21 7.76 13.71
N ASP A 245 -15.84 7.26 12.64
CA ASP A 245 -15.19 6.39 11.66
C ASP A 245 -14.08 7.11 10.87
N ALA A 246 -14.29 8.36 10.46
CA ALA A 246 -13.24 9.15 9.80
C ALA A 246 -12.06 9.45 10.73
N ARG A 247 -12.32 9.78 12.01
CA ARG A 247 -11.29 10.09 13.00
C ARG A 247 -10.51 8.84 13.40
N SER A 248 -11.19 7.71 13.59
CA SER A 248 -10.60 6.40 13.84
C SER A 248 -9.61 5.94 12.76
N ARG A 249 -9.76 6.43 11.52
CA ARG A 249 -8.85 6.14 10.41
C ARG A 249 -7.70 7.14 10.27
N MET A 250 -7.65 8.20 11.08
CA MET A 250 -6.56 9.18 11.02
C MET A 250 -5.21 8.50 11.28
N PRO A 251 -4.15 8.88 10.55
CA PRO A 251 -2.84 8.30 10.75
C PRO A 251 -2.26 8.77 12.09
N VAL A 252 -1.61 7.84 12.80
CA VAL A 252 -0.78 8.11 13.97
C VAL A 252 0.66 7.78 13.61
N MET A 253 1.52 8.79 13.58
CA MET A 253 2.97 8.61 13.60
C MET A 253 3.35 8.17 15.02
N LEU A 254 3.77 6.92 15.14
CA LEU A 254 4.03 6.24 16.39
C LEU A 254 5.54 5.98 16.51
N SER A 255 6.19 6.59 17.49
CA SER A 255 7.57 6.22 17.82
C SER A 255 7.69 4.72 18.10
N ARG A 256 8.68 4.06 17.49
CA ARG A 256 8.93 2.63 17.74
C ARG A 256 9.36 2.35 19.18
N LEU A 257 9.82 3.35 19.93
CA LEU A 257 10.07 3.23 21.38
C LEU A 257 8.80 2.88 22.18
N HIS A 258 7.61 3.02 21.60
CA HIS A 258 6.37 2.54 22.18
C HIS A 258 6.28 1.00 22.36
N ALA A 259 7.25 0.25 21.85
CA ALA A 259 7.45 -1.15 22.24
C ALA A 259 7.88 -1.31 23.70
N GLN A 260 8.50 -0.29 24.30
CA GLN A 260 9.11 -0.35 25.64
C GLN A 260 8.60 0.74 26.60
N HIS A 261 8.04 1.83 26.07
CA HIS A 261 7.60 2.97 26.88
C HIS A 261 6.17 3.43 26.52
N PRO A 262 5.36 3.84 27.50
CA PRO A 262 4.02 4.35 27.23
C PRO A 262 4.06 5.72 26.52
N PRO A 263 2.98 6.11 25.81
CA PRO A 263 2.75 7.48 25.38
C PRO A 263 2.95 8.51 26.49
N ARG A 264 3.81 9.49 26.22
CA ARG A 264 3.98 10.69 27.05
C ARG A 264 3.47 11.94 26.36
N TRP A 265 3.60 11.99 25.04
CA TRP A 265 3.17 13.11 24.23
C TRP A 265 2.30 12.61 23.09
N LEU A 266 1.16 13.25 22.88
CA LEU A 266 0.28 12.99 21.76
C LEU A 266 -0.16 14.31 21.16
N GLN A 267 0.22 14.56 19.92
CA GLN A 267 -0.12 15.79 19.21
C GLN A 267 -1.09 15.48 18.07
N LEU A 268 -2.11 16.31 17.86
CA LEU A 268 -2.79 16.38 16.57
C LEU A 268 -2.10 17.46 15.75
N ALA A 269 -1.27 17.06 14.78
CA ALA A 269 -0.53 17.99 13.95
C ALA A 269 -1.46 18.79 13.01
N PRO A 270 -1.04 19.97 12.53
CA PRO A 270 -1.83 20.78 11.59
C PRO A 270 -2.22 20.06 10.30
N ASP A 271 -1.44 19.05 9.90
CA ASP A 271 -1.67 18.19 8.73
C ASP A 271 -2.79 17.14 8.94
N GLY A 272 -3.41 17.10 10.13
CA GLY A 272 -4.49 16.16 10.48
C GLY A 272 -4.02 14.78 10.92
N SER A 273 -2.71 14.56 11.05
CA SER A 273 -2.14 13.33 11.63
C SER A 273 -1.94 13.47 13.14
N PHE A 274 -2.06 12.35 13.86
CA PHE A 274 -1.60 12.27 15.24
C PHE A 274 -0.12 11.90 15.28
N ARG A 275 0.62 12.38 16.29
CA ARG A 275 2.02 12.03 16.54
C ARG A 275 2.19 11.65 18.00
N SER A 276 2.67 10.45 18.28
CA SER A 276 2.86 9.91 19.63
C SER A 276 4.33 9.65 19.91
N PHE A 277 4.81 10.20 21.03
CA PHE A 277 6.19 10.06 21.49
C PHE A 277 6.26 9.64 22.96
N THR A 278 7.35 8.97 23.31
CA THR A 278 7.63 8.49 24.66
C THR A 278 8.37 9.51 25.52
N GLY A 279 8.94 10.55 24.91
CA GLY A 279 9.82 11.52 25.58
C GLY A 279 11.25 10.99 25.81
N ALA A 280 11.55 9.76 25.39
CA ALA A 280 12.89 9.19 25.40
C ALA A 280 13.61 9.34 24.04
N GLU A 281 12.90 9.81 23.02
CA GLU A 281 13.46 10.06 21.69
C GLU A 281 14.45 11.23 21.71
N THR A 282 15.60 11.08 21.05
CA THR A 282 16.49 12.21 20.75
C THR A 282 16.08 12.90 19.45
N ALA A 283 16.67 14.07 19.17
CA ALA A 283 16.44 14.78 17.91
C ALA A 283 16.87 13.94 16.70
N GLU A 284 18.02 13.26 16.79
CA GLU A 284 18.53 12.37 15.75
C GLU A 284 17.62 11.15 15.55
N TYR A 285 17.10 10.58 16.63
CA TYR A 285 16.15 9.46 16.57
C TYR A 285 14.87 9.85 15.83
N THR A 286 14.35 11.04 16.14
CA THR A 286 13.09 11.56 15.57
C THR A 286 13.23 11.98 14.10
N ALA A 287 14.45 12.38 13.68
CA ALA A 287 14.74 12.74 12.30
C ALA A 287 14.81 11.53 11.36
N ASP A 288 15.03 10.33 11.89
CA ASP A 288 15.07 9.09 11.12
C ASP A 288 13.67 8.48 11.00
N ALA A 289 13.13 8.49 9.77
CA ALA A 289 11.82 7.92 9.48
C ALA A 289 11.72 6.41 9.77
N ALA A 290 12.85 5.68 9.82
CA ALA A 290 12.86 4.27 10.19
C ALA A 290 12.47 4.03 11.67
N ASN A 291 12.53 5.06 12.51
CA ASN A 291 12.17 5.01 13.93
C ASN A 291 10.69 5.32 14.18
N VAL A 292 9.94 5.67 13.15
CA VAL A 292 8.53 5.99 13.21
C VAL A 292 7.73 4.92 12.47
N GLU A 293 6.77 4.33 13.17
CA GLU A 293 5.73 3.48 12.60
C GLU A 293 4.51 4.36 12.28
N VAL A 294 3.75 4.03 11.23
CA VAL A 294 2.45 4.66 10.98
C VAL A 294 1.36 3.64 11.24
N THR A 295 0.41 3.98 12.09
CA THR A 295 -0.76 3.16 12.41
C THR A 295 -2.05 3.97 12.31
N SER A 296 -3.22 3.33 12.48
CA SER A 296 -4.49 4.04 12.54
C SER A 296 -4.76 4.56 13.97
N LEU A 297 -5.54 5.64 14.10
CA LEU A 297 -5.97 6.12 15.41
C LEU A 297 -6.75 5.06 16.18
N ALA A 298 -7.55 4.24 15.50
CA ALA A 298 -8.25 3.10 16.09
C ALA A 298 -7.28 2.07 16.70
N ASP A 299 -6.24 1.68 15.95
CA ASP A 299 -5.24 0.72 16.44
C ASP A 299 -4.38 1.31 17.55
N TYR A 300 -4.05 2.60 17.46
CA TYR A 300 -3.36 3.33 18.50
C TYR A 300 -4.16 3.37 19.80
N VAL A 301 -5.44 3.78 19.75
CA VAL A 301 -6.31 3.82 20.93
C VAL A 301 -6.52 2.41 21.48
N ARG A 302 -6.68 1.39 20.62
CA ARG A 302 -6.73 -0.01 21.04
C ARG A 302 -5.46 -0.44 21.80
N ARG A 303 -4.30 0.05 21.39
CA ARG A 303 -3.00 -0.23 22.05
C ARG A 303 -2.77 0.62 23.31
N PHE A 304 -3.25 1.87 23.34
CA PHE A 304 -3.10 2.82 24.44
C PHE A 304 -4.44 3.47 24.82
N PRO A 305 -5.38 2.70 25.42
CA PRO A 305 -6.78 3.16 25.59
C PRO A 305 -6.95 4.44 26.40
N TRP A 306 -6.04 4.69 27.35
CA TRP A 306 -6.10 5.89 28.20
C TRP A 306 -5.88 7.21 27.42
N THR A 307 -5.44 7.15 26.17
CA THR A 307 -5.24 8.33 25.33
C THR A 307 -6.50 8.79 24.61
N GLU A 308 -7.55 7.94 24.56
CA GLU A 308 -8.80 8.18 23.85
C GLU A 308 -9.49 9.53 24.18
N PRO A 309 -9.54 9.98 25.45
CA PRO A 309 -10.19 11.24 25.77
C PRO A 309 -9.61 12.43 25.00
N PHE A 310 -8.28 12.50 24.85
CA PHE A 310 -7.66 13.54 24.04
C PHE A 310 -7.95 13.34 22.55
N THR A 311 -7.85 12.09 22.06
CA THR A 311 -7.99 11.85 20.61
C THR A 311 -9.35 12.27 20.09
N LEU A 312 -10.41 12.22 20.92
CA LEU A 312 -11.76 12.66 20.58
C LEU A 312 -11.93 14.19 20.53
N VAL A 313 -11.19 14.94 21.35
CA VAL A 313 -11.39 16.40 21.52
C VAL A 313 -10.26 17.26 20.96
N ALA A 314 -9.12 16.66 20.61
CA ALA A 314 -7.95 17.35 20.10
C ALA A 314 -8.28 18.23 18.90
N ARG A 315 -7.68 19.42 18.86
CA ARG A 315 -7.70 20.33 17.71
C ARG A 315 -6.32 20.37 17.05
N PRO A 316 -6.24 20.64 15.73
CA PRO A 316 -4.96 20.77 15.05
C PRO A 316 -4.04 21.76 15.76
N GLY A 317 -2.79 21.35 15.98
CA GLY A 317 -1.77 22.08 16.73
C GLY A 317 -1.70 21.75 18.22
N GLN A 318 -2.71 21.09 18.81
CA GLN A 318 -2.69 20.78 20.24
C GLN A 318 -1.85 19.55 20.57
N THR A 319 -1.15 19.62 21.70
CA THR A 319 -0.36 18.52 22.25
C THR A 319 -0.84 18.19 23.66
N ALA A 320 -1.18 16.93 23.91
CA ALA A 320 -1.40 16.38 25.24
C ALA A 320 -0.11 15.80 25.80
N ARG A 321 0.15 16.09 27.09
CA ARG A 321 1.20 15.47 27.89
C ARG A 321 0.58 14.58 28.96
N TYR A 322 1.04 13.33 29.05
CA TYR A 322 0.59 12.34 30.03
C TYR A 322 1.68 12.04 31.06
N ASP A 323 1.36 12.22 32.34
CA ASP A 323 2.26 11.89 33.46
C ASP A 323 2.09 10.42 33.93
N ASP A 324 1.04 9.73 33.51
CA ASP A 324 0.82 8.30 33.69
C ASP A 324 -0.23 7.75 32.70
N ALA A 325 -0.66 6.49 32.89
CA ALA A 325 -1.67 5.82 32.08
C ALA A 325 -3.11 6.00 32.62
N SER A 326 -3.38 6.99 33.48
CA SER A 326 -4.73 7.26 34.01
C SER A 326 -5.65 7.92 32.97
N GLY A 327 -5.08 8.43 31.89
CA GLY A 327 -5.77 9.21 30.85
C GLY A 327 -5.95 10.68 31.19
N ARG A 328 -5.46 11.13 32.35
CA ARG A 328 -5.31 12.55 32.63
C ARG A 328 -4.12 13.10 31.85
N TYR A 329 -4.34 14.22 31.18
CA TYR A 329 -3.29 14.94 30.46
C TYR A 329 -3.37 16.44 30.74
N THR A 330 -2.23 17.12 30.55
CA THR A 330 -2.16 18.58 30.44
C THR A 330 -1.98 18.95 28.97
N LEU A 331 -2.50 20.11 28.58
CA LEU A 331 -2.17 20.67 27.28
C LEU A 331 -0.81 21.34 27.39
N ALA A 332 0.09 20.98 26.48
CA ALA A 332 1.36 21.66 26.34
C ALA A 332 1.23 22.77 25.29
N ASP A 333 1.89 23.89 25.58
CA ASP A 333 2.01 25.04 24.68
C ASP A 333 2.90 24.74 23.46
#